data_AF-A0A2N3BBZ3-F1
#
_entry.id   AF-A0A2N3BBZ3-F1
#
_cell.length_a   1.000
_cell.length_b   1.000
_cell.length_c   1.000
_cell.angle_alpha   90.00
_cell.angle_beta   90.00
_cell.angle_gamma   90.00
#
_symmetry.space_group_name_H-M   'P 1'
#
loop_
_entity.id
_entity.type
_entity.pdbx_description
1 polymer ?
#
loop_
_entity_poly.entity_id
_entity_poly.type
_entity_poly.pdbx_seq_one_letter_code
_entity_poly.pdbx_strand_id
1 'polypeptide(L)'
;MDMLIFLPLLFVGFAMSSNDDEPDDQSLNGTEGNDLLQGGAGDDILFGYAGSTLTGGTGADVFWSGYDAGETAASTVTDFTPGEDSIEIVVYAAEVIPGYDIQPMGTTDTAIVVDGVTRLILAGITPAQIDPAAISIFHSP
;
A
#
# COMPACT_ATOMS: atom_id res chain seq x y z
N MET A 1 22.51 36.98 14.23
CA MET A 1 22.55 35.65 14.89
C MET A 1 21.37 34.90 14.34
N ASP A 2 21.55 34.25 13.19
CA ASP A 2 20.47 33.49 12.54
C ASP A 2 20.29 32.17 13.28
N MET A 3 19.09 32.01 13.81
CA MET A 3 18.65 30.84 14.55
C MET A 3 18.35 29.75 13.52
N LEU A 4 19.30 28.81 13.38
CA LEU A 4 19.12 27.60 12.58
C LEU A 4 17.95 26.80 13.16
N ILE A 5 16.85 26.78 12.42
CA ILE A 5 15.68 25.95 12.71
C ILE A 5 16.06 24.54 12.26
N PHE A 6 16.18 23.62 13.23
CA PHE A 6 16.26 22.20 12.97
C PHE A 6 14.92 21.76 12.35
N LEU A 7 14.90 21.56 11.03
CA LEU A 7 13.88 20.73 10.40
C LEU A 7 14.21 19.27 10.75
N PRO A 8 13.27 18.48 11.29
CA PRO A 8 13.50 17.05 11.46
C PRO A 8 13.72 16.46 10.06
N LEU A 9 14.85 15.78 9.89
CA LEU A 9 15.12 14.98 8.71
C LEU A 9 14.03 13.90 8.63
N LEU A 10 13.10 14.06 7.68
CA LEU A 10 12.23 12.98 7.26
C LEU A 10 13.14 11.92 6.65
N PHE A 11 13.26 10.76 7.32
CA PHE A 11 13.89 9.60 6.74
C PHE A 11 12.97 9.12 5.62
N VAL A 12 13.31 9.48 4.39
CA VAL A 12 12.74 8.80 3.22
C VAL A 12 13.62 7.58 3.00
N GLY A 13 13.05 6.39 3.09
CA GLY A 13 13.72 5.18 2.63
C GLY A 13 13.90 5.25 1.12
N PHE A 14 14.95 5.93 0.65
CA PHE A 14 15.32 5.91 -0.76
C PHE A 14 16.12 4.63 -1.04
N ALA A 15 15.45 3.58 -1.55
CA ALA A 15 16.15 2.64 -2.41
C ALA A 15 16.41 3.36 -3.73
N MET A 16 17.65 3.80 -3.98
CA MET A 16 18.01 4.29 -5.31
C MET A 16 18.26 3.08 -6.21
N SER A 17 17.33 2.80 -7.13
CA SER A 17 17.65 2.01 -8.32
C SER A 17 18.70 2.76 -9.13
N SER A 18 19.72 2.06 -9.61
CA SER A 18 20.73 2.60 -10.52
C SER A 18 20.06 3.17 -11.77
N ASN A 19 20.67 4.19 -12.39
CA ASN A 19 20.17 4.90 -13.59
C ASN A 19 20.13 4.03 -14.88
N ASP A 20 19.67 2.80 -14.80
CA ASP A 20 19.44 1.94 -15.96
C ASP A 20 17.90 1.83 -16.08
N ASP A 21 17.31 2.38 -17.15
CA ASP A 21 15.88 2.23 -17.52
C ASP A 21 15.50 0.75 -17.84
N GLU A 22 16.17 -0.20 -17.22
CA GLU A 22 15.82 -1.62 -17.29
C GLU A 22 14.79 -1.89 -16.19
N PRO A 23 13.70 -2.59 -16.51
CA PRO A 23 12.78 -3.06 -15.48
C PRO A 23 13.57 -3.92 -14.48
N ASP A 24 13.55 -3.52 -13.21
CA ASP A 24 14.24 -4.17 -12.11
C ASP A 24 13.23 -4.45 -11.01
N ASP A 25 12.92 -5.73 -10.81
CA ASP A 25 11.97 -6.17 -9.79
C ASP A 25 12.52 -5.89 -8.39
N GLN A 26 11.82 -5.07 -7.61
CA GLN A 26 12.24 -4.64 -6.29
C GLN A 26 11.41 -5.25 -5.17
N SER A 27 12.03 -5.41 -4.01
CA SER A 27 11.34 -5.70 -2.75
C SER A 27 11.56 -4.55 -1.79
N LEU A 28 10.54 -3.71 -1.62
CA LEU A 28 10.60 -2.50 -0.82
C LEU A 28 9.87 -2.70 0.48
N ASN A 29 10.58 -2.54 1.60
CA ASN A 29 10.00 -2.68 2.93
C ASN A 29 9.91 -1.32 3.60
N GLY A 30 8.68 -0.94 3.98
CA GLY A 30 8.42 0.18 4.86
C GLY A 30 8.87 -0.09 6.30
N THR A 31 8.52 0.84 7.17
CA THR A 31 8.76 0.79 8.60
C THR A 31 7.45 0.88 9.36
N GLU A 32 7.49 0.87 10.69
CA GLU A 32 6.30 1.17 11.48
C GLU A 32 5.88 2.63 11.26
N GLY A 33 4.65 2.84 10.78
CA GLY A 33 4.07 4.16 10.52
C GLY A 33 3.92 4.48 9.04
N ASN A 34 3.76 5.78 8.75
CA ASN A 34 3.44 6.26 7.41
C ASN A 34 4.71 6.38 6.55
N ASP A 35 4.92 5.43 5.64
CA ASP A 35 6.01 5.49 4.66
C ASP A 35 5.57 5.97 3.28
N LEU A 36 6.53 6.32 2.44
CA LEU A 36 6.35 6.49 1.01
C LEU A 36 7.25 5.49 0.30
N LEU A 37 6.66 4.54 -0.43
CA LEU A 37 7.36 3.50 -1.18
C LEU A 37 7.09 3.68 -2.68
N GLN A 38 8.14 3.61 -3.50
CA GLN A 38 8.09 3.79 -4.96
C GLN A 38 8.92 2.69 -5.64
N GLY A 39 8.27 1.76 -6.35
CA GLY A 39 8.88 0.62 -7.03
C GLY A 39 9.63 1.00 -8.31
N GLY A 40 8.93 1.67 -9.23
CA GLY A 40 9.51 2.13 -10.48
C GLY A 40 9.07 1.26 -11.65
N ALA A 41 10.01 0.62 -12.34
CA ALA A 41 9.70 -0.27 -13.44
C ALA A 41 10.18 -1.68 -13.08
N GLY A 42 9.37 -2.70 -13.38
CA GLY A 42 9.62 -4.07 -12.93
C GLY A 42 8.40 -4.60 -12.20
N ASP A 43 8.39 -5.89 -11.89
CA ASP A 43 7.33 -6.50 -11.09
C ASP A 43 7.72 -6.36 -9.61
N ASP A 44 7.24 -5.29 -8.96
CA ASP A 44 7.68 -4.91 -7.61
C ASP A 44 6.82 -5.51 -6.50
N ILE A 45 7.41 -5.68 -5.32
CA ILE A 45 6.69 -6.03 -4.09
C ILE A 45 6.90 -4.93 -3.05
N LEU A 46 5.83 -4.21 -2.73
CA LEU A 46 5.83 -3.09 -1.80
C LEU A 46 5.16 -3.49 -0.49
N PHE A 47 5.95 -3.67 0.57
CA PHE A 47 5.50 -3.97 1.92
C PHE A 47 5.25 -2.68 2.70
N GLY A 48 4.02 -2.17 2.58
CA GLY A 48 3.52 -1.06 3.37
C GLY A 48 2.97 -1.50 4.73
N TYR A 49 3.21 -0.68 5.75
CA TYR A 49 2.51 -0.78 7.03
C TYR A 49 1.44 0.31 7.13
N ALA A 50 0.67 0.30 8.22
CA ALA A 50 -0.45 1.20 8.41
C ALA A 50 -0.12 2.67 8.08
N GLY A 51 -0.90 3.25 7.15
CA GLY A 51 -0.76 4.65 6.75
C GLY A 51 0.28 4.91 5.66
N SER A 52 0.90 3.87 5.10
CA SER A 52 1.88 4.00 4.02
C SER A 52 1.24 4.41 2.69
N THR A 53 1.98 5.16 1.88
CA THR A 53 1.65 5.49 0.50
C THR A 53 2.52 4.68 -0.43
N LEU A 54 1.91 3.92 -1.33
CA LEU A 54 2.56 2.93 -2.19
C LEU A 54 2.35 3.31 -3.66
N THR A 55 3.44 3.36 -4.41
CA THR A 55 3.45 3.58 -5.86
C THR A 55 4.24 2.45 -6.51
N GLY A 56 3.58 1.57 -7.24
CA GLY A 56 4.23 0.42 -7.87
C GLY A 56 5.02 0.88 -9.09
N GLY A 57 4.31 1.46 -10.05
CA GLY A 57 4.85 2.03 -11.27
C GLY A 57 4.41 1.21 -12.47
N THR A 58 5.33 0.67 -13.25
CA THR A 58 5.00 -0.18 -14.41
C THR A 58 5.46 -1.60 -14.18
N GLY A 59 4.60 -2.58 -14.45
CA GLY A 59 4.87 -3.98 -14.18
C GLY A 59 3.73 -4.57 -13.36
N ALA A 60 3.77 -5.88 -13.13
CA ALA A 60 2.78 -6.57 -12.31
C ALA A 60 3.18 -6.48 -10.84
N ASP A 61 2.66 -5.47 -10.15
CA ASP A 61 3.07 -5.15 -8.79
C ASP A 61 2.23 -5.87 -7.72
N VAL A 62 2.84 -6.09 -6.56
CA VAL A 62 2.19 -6.63 -5.36
C VAL A 62 2.22 -5.58 -4.27
N PHE A 63 1.05 -5.04 -3.93
CA PHE A 63 0.87 -4.12 -2.82
C PHE A 63 0.50 -4.89 -1.56
N TRP A 64 1.47 -5.08 -0.68
CA TRP A 64 1.28 -5.70 0.61
C TRP A 64 1.02 -4.65 1.67
N SER A 65 -0.05 -4.83 2.46
CA SER A 65 -0.42 -3.92 3.54
C SER A 65 -0.68 -4.64 4.86
N GLY A 66 0.21 -4.42 5.83
CA GLY A 66 0.16 -5.03 7.15
C GLY A 66 -0.38 -4.09 8.23
N TYR A 67 -1.17 -4.66 9.16
CA TYR A 67 -1.76 -3.93 10.29
C TYR A 67 -1.59 -4.67 11.60
N ASP A 68 -0.85 -4.07 12.52
CA ASP A 68 -0.78 -4.49 13.92
C ASP A 68 -2.09 -4.19 14.67
N ALA A 69 -2.24 -4.82 15.82
CA ALA A 69 -3.43 -4.69 16.65
C ALA A 69 -3.63 -3.23 17.11
N GLY A 70 -4.74 -2.63 16.65
CA GLY A 70 -5.11 -1.26 17.00
C GLY A 70 -4.71 -0.21 15.97
N GLU A 71 -3.93 -0.57 14.97
CA GLU A 71 -3.66 0.31 13.84
C GLU A 71 -4.92 0.46 12.97
N THR A 72 -5.24 1.69 12.58
CA THR A 72 -6.45 2.00 11.78
C THR A 72 -6.16 2.93 10.60
N ALA A 73 -4.92 3.41 10.46
CA ALA A 73 -4.53 4.29 9.37
C ALA A 73 -4.47 3.46 8.07
N ALA A 74 -5.34 3.74 7.12
CA ALA A 74 -5.36 3.03 5.85
C ALA A 74 -4.11 3.36 5.03
N SER A 75 -3.54 2.34 4.37
CA SER A 75 -2.51 2.56 3.36
C SER A 75 -3.16 3.02 2.06
N THR A 76 -2.43 3.76 1.23
CA THR A 76 -2.93 4.31 -0.03
C THR A 76 -2.06 3.82 -1.18
N VAL A 77 -2.66 3.14 -2.15
CA VAL A 77 -2.02 2.81 -3.44
C VAL A 77 -2.38 3.88 -4.45
N THR A 78 -1.38 4.43 -5.14
CA THR A 78 -1.56 5.62 -5.98
C THR A 78 -1.81 5.32 -7.46
N ASP A 79 -1.45 4.14 -7.94
CA ASP A 79 -1.33 3.81 -9.37
C ASP A 79 -1.71 2.36 -9.71
N PHE A 80 -2.54 1.73 -8.87
CA PHE A 80 -3.01 0.36 -9.10
C PHE A 80 -3.59 0.17 -10.50
N THR A 81 -3.04 -0.79 -11.25
CA THR A 81 -3.43 -1.16 -12.61
C THR A 81 -4.32 -2.40 -12.58
N PRO A 82 -5.65 -2.26 -12.80
CA PRO A 82 -6.55 -3.41 -12.71
C PRO A 82 -6.27 -4.47 -13.77
N GLY A 83 -6.13 -5.72 -13.34
CA GLY A 83 -5.82 -6.86 -14.20
C GLY A 83 -4.33 -7.11 -14.40
N GLU A 84 -3.47 -6.26 -13.83
CA GLU A 84 -2.01 -6.42 -13.81
C GLU A 84 -1.53 -6.59 -12.36
N ASP A 85 -1.93 -5.67 -11.48
CA ASP A 85 -1.48 -5.64 -10.09
C ASP A 85 -2.32 -6.49 -9.14
N SER A 86 -1.75 -6.77 -7.96
CA SER A 86 -2.38 -7.52 -6.88
C SER A 86 -2.23 -6.84 -5.52
N ILE A 87 -3.16 -7.16 -4.63
CA ILE A 87 -3.25 -6.60 -3.28
C ILE A 87 -3.23 -7.74 -2.27
N GLU A 88 -2.35 -7.64 -1.30
CA GLU A 88 -2.31 -8.52 -0.14
C GLU A 88 -2.50 -7.71 1.14
N ILE A 89 -3.53 -8.04 1.92
CA ILE A 89 -3.78 -7.39 3.21
C ILE A 89 -3.56 -8.40 4.32
N VAL A 90 -2.69 -8.06 5.26
CA VAL A 90 -2.41 -8.85 6.46
C VAL A 90 -2.92 -8.13 7.68
N VAL A 91 -3.71 -8.84 8.47
CA VAL A 91 -4.41 -8.29 9.63
C VAL A 91 -4.18 -9.22 10.82
N TYR A 92 -3.60 -8.66 11.87
CA TYR A 92 -3.38 -9.33 13.15
C TYR A 92 -4.59 -9.09 14.06
N ALA A 93 -5.51 -10.05 14.09
CA ALA A 93 -6.76 -9.96 14.84
C ALA A 93 -7.01 -11.23 15.65
N ALA A 94 -7.63 -11.08 16.83
CA ALA A 94 -7.95 -12.22 17.70
C ALA A 94 -9.15 -13.05 17.21
N GLU A 95 -9.98 -12.48 16.32
CA GLU A 95 -11.16 -13.14 15.77
C GLU A 95 -10.98 -13.42 14.27
N VAL A 96 -11.68 -14.46 13.80
CA VAL A 96 -11.73 -14.78 12.37
C VAL A 96 -12.48 -13.68 11.65
N ILE A 97 -11.81 -13.11 10.66
CA ILE A 97 -12.30 -12.01 9.83
C ILE A 97 -13.29 -12.58 8.81
N PRO A 98 -14.55 -12.09 8.75
CA PRO A 98 -15.60 -12.67 7.91
C PRO A 98 -15.38 -12.45 6.40
N GLY A 99 -14.40 -11.65 6.02
CA GLY A 99 -14.07 -11.29 4.64
C GLY A 99 -13.69 -9.82 4.53
N TYR A 100 -13.83 -9.27 3.33
CA TYR A 100 -13.61 -7.86 3.04
C TYR A 100 -14.76 -7.29 2.21
N ASP A 101 -14.97 -5.98 2.31
CA ASP A 101 -15.88 -5.22 1.45
C ASP A 101 -15.08 -4.27 0.56
N ILE A 102 -15.56 -4.07 -0.66
CA ILE A 102 -15.06 -3.04 -1.59
C ILE A 102 -16.08 -1.91 -1.63
N GLN A 103 -15.72 -0.73 -1.15
CA GLN A 103 -16.63 0.40 -1.00
C GLN A 103 -16.14 1.62 -1.78
N PRO A 104 -17.02 2.38 -2.45
CA PRO A 104 -16.62 3.64 -3.04
C PRO A 104 -16.17 4.62 -1.96
N MET A 105 -15.03 5.28 -2.18
CA MET A 105 -14.53 6.36 -1.35
C MET A 105 -14.51 7.65 -2.19
N GLY A 106 -15.55 8.47 -2.00
CA GLY A 106 -15.78 9.61 -2.88
C GLY A 106 -16.22 9.17 -4.29
N THR A 107 -15.78 9.90 -5.32
CA THR A 107 -16.22 9.68 -6.71
C THR A 107 -15.26 8.84 -7.55
N THR A 108 -13.99 8.78 -7.16
CA THR A 108 -12.92 8.20 -7.96
C THR A 108 -12.19 7.07 -7.27
N ASP A 109 -12.25 7.00 -5.93
CA ASP A 109 -11.38 6.12 -5.17
C ASP A 109 -12.20 4.96 -4.57
N THR A 110 -11.47 3.95 -4.12
CA THR A 110 -12.06 2.75 -3.49
C THR A 110 -11.40 2.47 -2.16
N ALA A 111 -12.21 2.14 -1.16
CA ALA A 111 -11.78 1.61 0.12
C ALA A 111 -11.96 0.09 0.15
N ILE A 112 -10.89 -0.63 0.52
CA ILE A 112 -10.94 -2.03 0.92
C ILE A 112 -11.11 -2.07 2.44
N VAL A 113 -12.26 -2.55 2.88
CA VAL A 113 -12.68 -2.54 4.28
C VAL A 113 -12.60 -3.97 4.81
N VAL A 114 -11.88 -4.15 5.92
CA VAL A 114 -11.68 -5.43 6.59
C VAL A 114 -12.02 -5.24 8.06
N ASP A 115 -12.89 -6.09 8.61
CA ASP A 115 -13.46 -5.95 9.97
C ASP A 115 -14.13 -4.57 10.23
N GLY A 116 -14.72 -3.98 9.20
CA GLY A 116 -15.33 -2.66 9.29
C GLY A 116 -14.33 -1.50 9.40
N VAL A 117 -13.03 -1.76 9.26
CA VAL A 117 -11.97 -0.75 9.21
C VAL A 117 -11.44 -0.65 7.78
N THR A 118 -11.33 0.57 7.24
CA THR A 118 -10.64 0.77 5.96
C THR A 118 -9.17 0.45 6.13
N ARG A 119 -8.70 -0.55 5.39
CA ARG A 119 -7.30 -0.98 5.39
C ARG A 119 -6.57 -0.38 4.20
N LEU A 120 -7.09 -0.51 3.00
CA LEU A 120 -6.43 0.02 1.81
C LEU A 120 -7.34 1.01 1.09
N ILE A 121 -6.75 2.06 0.55
CA ILE A 121 -7.39 2.99 -0.38
C ILE A 121 -6.69 2.85 -1.72
N LEU A 122 -7.46 2.65 -2.79
CA LEU A 122 -6.98 2.71 -4.16
C LEU A 122 -7.39 4.06 -4.75
N ALA A 123 -6.43 4.94 -4.95
CA ALA A 123 -6.67 6.27 -5.49
C ALA A 123 -6.97 6.18 -7.00
N GLY A 124 -8.00 6.88 -7.46
CA GLY A 124 -8.37 6.92 -8.89
C GLY A 124 -8.98 5.64 -9.45
N ILE A 125 -9.20 4.61 -8.62
CA ILE A 125 -9.84 3.35 -8.99
C ILE A 125 -11.22 3.27 -8.37
N THR A 126 -12.25 3.08 -9.20
CA THR A 126 -13.62 2.85 -8.74
C THR A 126 -13.88 1.36 -8.43
N PRO A 127 -14.84 1.01 -7.58
CA PRO A 127 -15.07 -0.39 -7.20
C PRO A 127 -15.38 -1.32 -8.37
N ALA A 128 -15.98 -0.78 -9.44
CA ALA A 128 -16.35 -1.54 -10.63
C ALA A 128 -15.15 -1.97 -11.49
N GLN A 129 -13.98 -1.37 -11.27
CA GLN A 129 -12.75 -1.69 -12.00
C GLN A 129 -11.97 -2.83 -11.34
N ILE A 130 -12.29 -3.19 -10.10
CA ILE A 130 -11.52 -4.15 -9.31
C ILE A 130 -12.08 -5.55 -9.56
N ASP A 131 -11.20 -6.47 -9.98
CA ASP A 131 -11.48 -7.90 -9.90
C ASP A 131 -11.25 -8.36 -8.45
N PRO A 132 -12.26 -8.91 -7.75
CA PRO A 132 -12.07 -9.46 -6.40
C PRO A 132 -10.96 -10.52 -6.31
N ALA A 133 -10.60 -11.18 -7.41
CA ALA A 133 -9.49 -12.13 -7.45
C ALA A 133 -8.10 -11.49 -7.27
N ALA A 134 -7.98 -10.18 -7.49
CA ALA A 134 -6.74 -9.43 -7.27
C ALA A 134 -6.47 -9.15 -5.77
N ILE A 135 -7.44 -9.43 -4.88
CA ILE A 135 -7.33 -9.13 -3.45
C ILE A 135 -7.25 -10.43 -2.65
N SER A 136 -6.18 -10.57 -1.90
CA SER A 136 -5.97 -11.63 -0.92
C SER A 136 -5.95 -11.06 0.50
N ILE A 137 -6.69 -11.67 1.41
CA ILE A 137 -6.67 -11.32 2.83
C ILE A 137 -6.03 -12.47 3.60
N PHE A 138 -4.97 -12.17 4.33
CA PHE A 138 -4.33 -13.10 5.25
C PHE A 138 -4.64 -12.69 6.68
N HIS A 139 -5.14 -13.65 7.44
CA HIS A 139 -5.40 -13.50 8.86
C HIS A 139 -4.32 -14.24 9.63
N SER A 140 -3.68 -13.55 10.58
CA SER A 140 -2.78 -14.16 11.55
C SER A 140 -3.33 -13.92 12.97
N PRO A 141 -3.58 -14.99 13.75
CA PRO A 141 -3.98 -14.88 15.13
C PRO A 141 -2.82 -14.48 16.06
#